data_AF-A0A954M8D5-F1
#
_entry.id   AF-A0A954M8D5-F1
#
_cell.length_a   1.000
_cell.length_b   1.000
_cell.length_c   1.000
_cell.angle_alpha   90.00
_cell.angle_beta   90.00
_cell.angle_gamma   90.00
#
_symmetry.space_group_name_H-M   'P 1'
#
loop_
_entity.id
_entity.type
_entity.pdbx_description
1 polymer ?
#
loop_
_entity_poly.entity_id
_entity_poly.type
_entity_poly.pdbx_seq_one_letter_code
_entity_poly.pdbx_strand_id
1 'polypeptide(L)'
;QQNGWNIKRVIKNLLMTRAYRQSSVASPELLKQDPENRLYARQSRWRLDAEMIRDNALATSGLLVKTIGGESVKPYQPAGYWQHLNFPTRTWEHDKNENQYRRGLYVFWQRTFLHPSLLAFDAPSREECTAERPISNTPKAALTLLNDPSYVEAARYFAIRSLEQDGSLPSANR
;
A
#
# COMPACT_ATOMS: atom_id res chain seq x y z
N GLN A 1 -36.74 -19.32 -5.53
CA GLN A 1 -35.65 -18.39 -5.14
C GLN A 1 -35.92 -17.89 -3.73
N GLN A 2 -35.32 -18.48 -2.70
CA GLN A 2 -35.85 -18.42 -1.33
C GLN A 2 -35.24 -17.36 -0.42
N ASN A 3 -34.45 -16.42 -0.94
CA ASN A 3 -33.83 -15.40 -0.12
C ASN A 3 -33.65 -14.13 -0.95
N GLY A 4 -34.33 -13.05 -0.56
CA GLY A 4 -34.23 -11.75 -1.22
C GLY A 4 -32.79 -11.32 -1.44
N TRP A 5 -32.58 -10.48 -2.47
CA TRP A 5 -31.28 -9.97 -2.89
C TRP A 5 -30.51 -9.31 -1.73
N ASN A 6 -29.67 -10.08 -1.05
CA ASN A 6 -28.79 -9.61 0.03
C ASN A 6 -27.34 -9.71 -0.42
N ILE A 7 -26.81 -8.59 -0.92
CA ILE A 7 -25.46 -8.48 -1.48
C ILE A 7 -24.40 -8.90 -0.45
N LYS A 8 -24.54 -8.48 0.82
CA LYS A 8 -23.59 -8.86 1.89
C LYS A 8 -23.52 -10.36 2.10
N ARG A 9 -24.66 -11.05 2.01
CA ARG A 9 -24.72 -12.50 2.15
C ARG A 9 -24.08 -13.21 0.96
N VAL A 10 -24.30 -12.71 -0.26
CA VAL A 10 -23.66 -13.26 -1.47
C VAL A 10 -22.14 -13.11 -1.37
N ILE A 11 -21.65 -11.92 -1.02
CA ILE A 11 -20.22 -11.67 -0.80
C ILE A 11 -19.68 -12.60 0.28
N LYS A 12 -20.34 -12.70 1.44
CA LYS A 12 -19.93 -13.61 2.51
C LYS A 12 -19.82 -15.05 2.03
N ASN A 13 -20.82 -15.56 1.30
CA ASN A 13 -20.80 -16.94 0.80
C ASN A 13 -19.62 -17.16 -0.16
N LEU A 14 -19.33 -16.20 -1.04
CA LEU A 14 -18.19 -16.27 -1.96
C LEU A 14 -16.85 -16.29 -1.20
N LEU A 15 -16.68 -15.40 -0.23
CA LEU A 15 -15.48 -15.34 0.63
C LEU A 15 -15.32 -16.59 1.51
N MET A 16 -16.41 -17.29 1.83
CA MET A 16 -16.41 -18.51 2.64
C MET A 16 -16.23 -19.79 1.82
N THR A 17 -16.12 -19.72 0.49
CA THR A 17 -15.84 -20.89 -0.35
C THR A 17 -14.48 -21.51 -0.01
N ARG A 18 -14.32 -22.81 -0.29
CA ARG A 18 -13.05 -23.51 -0.10
C ARG A 18 -11.96 -22.91 -0.99
N ALA A 19 -12.30 -22.59 -2.24
CA ALA A 19 -11.38 -21.99 -3.22
C ALA A 19 -10.83 -20.63 -2.76
N TYR A 20 -11.69 -19.71 -2.29
CA TYR A 20 -11.25 -18.39 -1.83
C TYR A 20 -10.34 -18.45 -0.59
N ARG A 21 -10.59 -19.41 0.31
CA ARG A 21 -9.84 -19.60 1.56
C ARG A 21 -8.60 -20.49 1.44
N GLN A 22 -8.23 -20.92 0.24
CA GLN A 22 -6.99 -21.67 0.07
C GLN A 22 -5.78 -20.84 0.51
N SER A 23 -4.74 -21.52 0.97
CA SER A 23 -3.45 -20.88 1.23
C SER A 23 -2.76 -20.55 -0.08
N SER A 24 -2.00 -19.45 -0.11
CA SER A 24 -1.07 -19.17 -1.21
C SER A 24 0.26 -19.90 -1.05
N VAL A 25 0.52 -20.52 0.10
CA VAL A 25 1.71 -21.35 0.35
C VAL A 25 1.53 -22.67 -0.38
N ALA A 26 2.41 -22.95 -1.34
CA ALA A 26 2.36 -24.14 -2.18
C ALA A 26 3.51 -25.09 -1.84
N SER A 27 3.25 -26.40 -1.86
CA SER A 27 4.31 -27.40 -1.75
C SER A 27 5.12 -27.47 -3.07
N PRO A 28 6.37 -27.96 -3.03
CA PRO A 28 7.19 -28.13 -4.23
C PRO A 28 6.52 -29.02 -5.30
N GLU A 29 5.78 -30.04 -4.88
CA GLU A 29 5.04 -30.94 -5.78
C GLU A 29 3.93 -30.21 -6.52
N LEU A 30 3.16 -29.39 -5.79
CA LEU A 30 2.10 -28.55 -6.37
C LEU A 30 2.64 -27.53 -7.37
N LEU A 31 3.79 -26.91 -7.06
CA LEU A 31 4.45 -25.98 -7.99
C LEU A 31 4.95 -26.67 -9.25
N LYS A 32 5.38 -27.94 -9.16
CA LYS A 32 5.80 -28.73 -10.33
C LYS A 32 4.62 -29.14 -11.21
N GLN A 33 3.48 -29.45 -10.61
CA GLN A 33 2.28 -29.90 -11.32
C GLN A 33 1.46 -28.75 -11.93
N ASP A 34 1.32 -27.63 -11.21
CA ASP A 34 0.56 -26.47 -11.65
C ASP A 34 1.30 -25.15 -11.32
N PRO A 35 2.42 -24.85 -12.01
CA PRO A 35 3.20 -23.65 -11.76
C PRO A 35 2.38 -22.36 -11.96
N GLU A 36 1.47 -22.35 -12.92
CA GLU A 36 0.65 -21.19 -13.30
C GLU A 36 -0.67 -21.08 -12.52
N ASN A 37 -0.93 -22.00 -11.57
CA ASN A 37 -2.17 -22.05 -10.79
C ASN A 37 -3.46 -22.11 -11.64
N ARG A 38 -3.42 -22.76 -12.81
CA ARG A 38 -4.55 -22.86 -13.75
C ARG A 38 -5.70 -23.70 -13.20
N LEU A 39 -5.40 -24.62 -12.27
CA LEU A 39 -6.38 -25.50 -11.64
C LEU A 39 -6.94 -24.91 -10.34
N TYR A 40 -6.55 -23.68 -9.98
CA TYR A 40 -6.91 -23.05 -8.70
C TYR A 40 -6.63 -23.98 -7.50
N ALA A 41 -5.46 -24.63 -7.54
CA ALA A 41 -5.01 -25.54 -6.49
C ALA A 41 -4.48 -24.78 -5.25
N ARG A 42 -4.18 -23.49 -5.41
CA ARG A 42 -3.78 -22.56 -4.35
C ARG A 42 -4.40 -21.18 -4.56
N GLN A 43 -4.31 -20.32 -3.54
CA GLN A 43 -4.64 -18.91 -3.69
C GLN A 43 -3.54 -18.16 -4.46
N SER A 44 -3.94 -17.27 -5.38
CA SER A 44 -3.00 -16.43 -6.12
C SER A 44 -2.47 -15.29 -5.25
N ARG A 45 -1.16 -15.02 -5.35
CA ARG A 45 -0.53 -13.88 -4.67
C ARG A 45 -0.70 -12.64 -5.54
N TRP A 46 -1.37 -11.62 -5.01
CA TRP A 46 -1.56 -10.35 -5.68
C TRP A 46 -0.68 -9.28 -5.01
N ARG A 47 0.02 -8.47 -5.81
CA ARG A 47 0.68 -7.28 -5.29
C ARG A 47 -0.42 -6.26 -4.93
N LEU A 48 -0.29 -5.64 -3.76
CA LEU A 48 -1.15 -4.54 -3.36
C LEU A 48 -0.95 -3.33 -4.28
N ASP A 49 -2.01 -2.57 -4.50
CA ASP A 49 -1.94 -1.27 -5.18
C ASP A 49 -1.02 -0.29 -4.44
N ALA A 50 -0.51 0.72 -5.14
CA ALA A 50 0.44 1.69 -4.59
C ALA A 50 -0.01 2.33 -3.27
N GLU A 51 -1.26 2.78 -3.20
CA GLU A 51 -1.86 3.39 -2.02
C GLU A 51 -1.98 2.37 -0.88
N MET A 52 -2.32 1.12 -1.21
CA MET A 52 -2.45 0.03 -0.24
C MET A 52 -1.09 -0.42 0.31
N ILE A 53 0.00 -0.35 -0.46
CA ILE A 53 1.35 -0.64 0.03
C ILE A 53 1.72 0.36 1.14
N ARG A 54 1.50 1.66 0.89
CA ARG A 54 1.71 2.71 1.90
C ARG A 54 0.81 2.50 3.11
N ASP A 55 -0.50 2.34 2.89
CA ASP A 55 -1.48 2.16 3.96
C ASP A 55 -1.17 0.93 4.81
N ASN A 56 -0.69 -0.16 4.20
CA ASN A 56 -0.29 -1.37 4.91
C ASN A 56 0.92 -1.13 5.81
N ALA A 57 1.97 -0.48 5.31
CA ALA A 57 3.15 -0.14 6.10
C ALA A 57 2.81 0.77 7.29
N LEU A 58 1.94 1.75 7.09
CA LEU A 58 1.47 2.64 8.16
C LEU A 58 0.56 1.90 9.15
N ALA A 59 -0.27 0.97 8.68
CA ALA A 59 -1.18 0.21 9.54
C ALA A 59 -0.44 -0.77 10.45
N THR A 60 0.55 -1.50 9.91
CA THR A 60 1.35 -2.47 10.68
C THR A 60 2.20 -1.76 11.72
N SER A 61 2.82 -0.64 11.37
CA SER A 61 3.60 0.19 12.29
C SER A 61 2.77 0.92 13.35
N GLY A 62 1.45 1.05 13.15
CA GLY A 62 0.56 1.76 14.06
C GLY A 62 0.51 3.28 13.85
N LEU A 63 1.19 3.80 12.82
CA LEU A 63 1.21 5.22 12.47
C LEU A 63 -0.04 5.68 11.70
N LEU A 64 -0.78 4.75 11.09
CA LEU A 64 -1.87 5.10 10.17
C LEU A 64 -2.96 5.98 10.81
N VAL A 65 -3.13 7.18 10.27
CA VAL A 65 -4.22 8.10 10.61
C VAL A 65 -5.46 7.75 9.79
N LYS A 66 -6.55 7.38 10.48
CA LYS A 66 -7.79 6.89 9.87
C LYS A 66 -8.84 7.99 9.59
N THR A 67 -8.49 9.26 9.80
CA THR A 67 -9.38 10.40 9.55
C THR A 67 -9.84 10.42 8.09
N ILE A 68 -11.16 10.51 7.89
CA ILE A 68 -11.80 10.50 6.57
C ILE A 68 -12.14 11.95 6.17
N GLY A 69 -11.84 12.33 4.92
CA GLY A 69 -12.14 13.65 4.35
C GLY A 69 -11.04 14.69 4.59
N GLY A 70 -11.33 15.96 4.32
CA GLY A 70 -10.36 17.05 4.47
C GLY A 70 -9.42 17.24 3.28
N GLU A 71 -8.43 18.11 3.46
CA GLU A 71 -7.49 18.50 2.41
C GLU A 71 -6.49 17.39 2.06
N SER A 72 -5.94 17.50 0.85
CA SER A 72 -4.86 16.61 0.40
C SER A 72 -3.59 16.83 1.21
N VAL A 73 -2.89 15.73 1.52
CA VAL A 73 -1.65 15.74 2.29
C VAL A 73 -0.42 15.65 1.41
N LYS A 74 0.71 16.14 1.93
CA LYS A 74 2.00 16.14 1.28
C LYS A 74 3.00 15.34 2.13
N PRO A 75 3.05 14.01 1.97
CA PRO A 75 4.06 13.20 2.66
C PRO A 75 5.48 13.52 2.16
N TYR A 76 6.50 12.92 2.76
CA TYR A 76 7.88 13.07 2.28
C TYR A 76 8.03 12.84 0.77
N GLN A 77 8.82 13.69 0.13
CA GLN A 77 9.17 13.60 -1.28
C GLN A 77 10.65 14.01 -1.44
N PRO A 78 11.40 13.36 -2.34
CA PRO A 78 12.77 13.77 -2.67
C PRO A 78 12.86 15.23 -3.08
N ALA A 79 13.91 15.91 -2.61
CA ALA A 79 14.18 17.28 -2.99
C ALA A 79 14.38 17.39 -4.51
N GLY A 80 13.80 18.43 -5.09
CA GLY A 80 13.97 18.71 -6.52
C GLY A 80 13.07 17.93 -7.47
N TYR A 81 12.18 17.05 -6.98
CA TYR A 81 11.27 16.28 -7.84
C TYR A 81 10.40 17.16 -8.77
N TRP A 82 10.06 18.37 -8.33
CA TRP A 82 9.29 19.35 -9.11
C TRP A 82 10.13 20.40 -9.85
N GLN A 83 11.45 20.25 -9.95
CA GLN A 83 12.31 21.22 -10.64
C GLN A 83 11.95 21.46 -12.11
N HIS A 84 11.34 20.48 -12.77
CA HIS A 84 10.92 20.58 -14.17
C HIS A 84 9.54 21.26 -14.34
N LEU A 85 8.87 21.62 -13.25
CA LEU A 85 7.56 22.25 -13.27
C LEU A 85 7.72 23.78 -13.28
N ASN A 86 7.79 24.37 -14.48
CA ASN A 86 8.16 25.78 -14.65
C ASN A 86 6.99 26.77 -14.79
N PHE A 87 5.74 26.29 -14.93
CA PHE A 87 4.59 27.15 -15.21
C PHE A 87 3.34 26.79 -14.37
N PRO A 88 3.18 27.32 -13.15
CA PRO A 88 4.14 28.09 -12.34
C PRO A 88 5.14 27.19 -11.62
N THR A 89 6.27 27.75 -11.19
CA THR A 89 7.22 27.07 -10.28
C THR A 89 6.54 26.71 -8.97
N ARG A 90 6.70 25.46 -8.53
CA ARG A 90 6.14 24.96 -7.27
C ARG A 90 7.21 24.25 -6.47
N THR A 91 7.17 24.45 -5.15
CA THR A 91 8.01 23.73 -4.19
C THR A 91 7.18 22.72 -3.43
N TRP A 92 7.77 21.55 -3.17
CA TRP A 92 7.15 20.55 -2.31
C TRP A 92 7.49 20.85 -0.86
N GLU A 93 6.51 21.37 -0.13
CA GLU A 93 6.56 21.48 1.33
C GLU A 93 5.82 20.29 1.92
N HIS A 94 6.57 19.39 2.54
CA HIS A 94 5.98 18.23 3.20
C HIS A 94 5.34 18.63 4.53
N ASP A 95 4.24 17.97 4.88
CA ASP A 95 3.56 18.22 6.15
C ASP A 95 4.47 17.84 7.34
N LYS A 96 4.37 18.56 8.46
CA LYS A 96 5.21 18.26 9.65
C LYS A 96 4.43 17.61 10.80
N ASN A 97 3.16 17.31 10.55
CA ASN A 97 2.21 16.79 11.53
C ASN A 97 1.73 15.38 11.12
N GLU A 98 0.64 14.93 11.74
CA GLU A 98 -0.01 13.65 11.47
C GLU A 98 -0.40 13.43 10.00
N ASN A 99 -0.46 14.48 9.17
CA ASN A 99 -0.73 14.37 7.74
C ASN A 99 0.30 13.51 7.00
N GLN A 100 1.52 13.36 7.52
CA GLN A 100 2.51 12.41 7.01
C GLN A 100 1.99 10.97 6.95
N TYR A 101 1.13 10.60 7.89
CA TYR A 101 0.67 9.22 8.10
C TYR A 101 -0.78 9.00 7.68
N ARG A 102 -1.35 9.93 6.90
CA ARG A 102 -2.68 9.74 6.31
C ARG A 102 -2.64 8.74 5.16
N ARG A 103 -3.81 8.17 4.89
CA ARG A 103 -4.00 7.18 3.82
C ARG A 103 -3.49 7.69 2.48
N GLY A 104 -2.90 6.81 1.67
CA GLY A 104 -2.44 7.07 0.31
C GLY A 104 -3.48 7.72 -0.58
N LEU A 105 -4.77 7.44 -0.32
CA LEU A 105 -5.92 8.08 -0.97
C LEU A 105 -5.91 9.62 -0.86
N TYR A 106 -5.41 10.17 0.24
CA TYR A 106 -5.37 11.62 0.50
C TYR A 106 -4.08 12.28 0.04
N VAL A 107 -3.12 11.52 -0.49
CA VAL A 107 -1.86 12.08 -0.98
C VAL A 107 -2.12 12.99 -2.16
N PHE A 108 -1.51 14.17 -2.13
CA PHE A 108 -1.63 15.17 -3.19
C PHE A 108 -1.25 14.56 -4.54
N TRP A 109 -2.18 14.67 -5.50
CA TRP A 109 -2.07 14.07 -6.82
C TRP A 109 -2.11 15.13 -7.90
N GLN A 110 -0.96 15.40 -8.51
CA GLN A 110 -0.90 16.26 -9.69
C GLN A 110 -1.00 15.43 -10.97
N ARG A 111 -1.70 15.97 -11.98
CA ARG A 111 -2.00 15.26 -13.24
C ARG A 111 -0.76 14.64 -13.88
N THR A 112 0.30 15.43 -14.03
CA THR A 112 1.55 15.08 -14.72
C THR A 112 2.70 14.68 -13.79
N PHE A 113 2.60 14.97 -12.49
CA PHE A 113 3.66 14.72 -11.50
C PHE A 113 3.09 14.02 -10.27
N LEU A 114 2.83 12.73 -10.41
CA LEU A 114 2.41 11.86 -9.32
C LEU A 114 3.48 11.78 -8.23
N HIS A 115 3.09 11.55 -6.97
CA HIS A 115 4.04 11.29 -5.90
C HIS A 115 4.99 10.13 -6.27
N PRO A 116 6.32 10.28 -6.11
CA PRO A 116 7.29 9.32 -6.64
C PRO A 116 7.19 7.92 -6.03
N SER A 117 6.76 7.79 -4.77
CA SER A 117 6.51 6.47 -4.18
C SER A 117 5.30 5.79 -4.84
N LEU A 118 4.22 6.52 -5.08
CA LEU A 118 3.04 5.97 -5.76
C LEU A 118 3.40 5.55 -7.20
N LEU A 119 4.17 6.38 -7.91
CA LEU A 119 4.67 6.09 -9.25
C LEU A 119 5.56 4.83 -9.26
N ALA A 120 6.40 4.62 -8.24
CA ALA A 120 7.26 3.43 -8.14
C ALA A 120 6.47 2.12 -7.97
N PHE A 121 5.20 2.20 -7.54
CA PHE A 121 4.29 1.07 -7.37
C PHE A 121 3.13 1.06 -8.37
N ASP A 122 3.37 1.60 -9.57
CA ASP A 122 2.46 1.57 -10.71
C ASP A 122 1.10 2.25 -10.47
N ALA A 123 1.04 3.30 -9.65
CA ALA A 123 -0.17 4.13 -9.62
C ALA A 123 -0.36 4.84 -10.98
N PRO A 124 -1.60 4.87 -11.51
CA PRO A 124 -1.89 5.39 -12.84
C PRO A 124 -1.73 6.91 -12.90
N SER A 125 -1.28 7.47 -14.01
CA SER A 125 -1.35 8.92 -14.17
C SER A 125 -2.83 9.38 -14.25
N ARG A 126 -3.10 10.67 -14.02
CA ARG A 126 -4.42 11.26 -14.29
C ARG A 126 -4.45 11.95 -15.66
N GLU A 127 -3.50 11.63 -16.52
CA GLU A 127 -3.46 12.16 -17.88
C GLU A 127 -4.50 11.51 -18.77
N GLU A 128 -4.67 10.20 -18.59
CA GLU A 128 -5.52 9.32 -19.39
C GLU A 128 -6.39 8.42 -18.49
N CYS A 129 -7.43 7.83 -19.07
CA CYS A 129 -8.24 6.84 -18.38
C CYS A 129 -7.45 5.53 -18.24
N THR A 130 -7.37 5.00 -17.02
CA THR A 130 -6.78 3.68 -16.77
C THR A 130 -7.89 2.68 -16.43
N ALA A 131 -8.20 1.79 -17.37
CA ALA A 131 -9.19 0.72 -17.15
C ALA A 131 -8.65 -0.40 -16.26
N GLU A 132 -7.38 -0.78 -16.44
CA GLU A 132 -6.69 -1.81 -15.68
C GLU A 132 -5.33 -1.26 -15.21
N ARG A 133 -5.01 -1.45 -13.93
CA ARG A 133 -3.74 -0.96 -13.35
C ARG A 133 -2.64 -1.98 -13.64
N PRO A 134 -1.48 -1.56 -14.19
CA PRO A 134 -0.37 -2.46 -14.39
C PRO A 134 0.22 -2.88 -13.03
N ILE A 135 0.68 -4.13 -12.96
CA ILE A 135 1.36 -4.67 -11.79
C ILE A 135 2.76 -5.11 -12.21
N SER A 136 3.77 -4.33 -11.83
CA SER A 136 5.17 -4.60 -12.07
C SER A 136 5.90 -4.92 -10.77
N ASN A 137 7.00 -5.68 -10.88
CA ASN A 137 7.94 -5.91 -9.78
C ASN A 137 9.32 -5.42 -10.21
N THR A 138 9.58 -4.13 -10.00
CA THR A 138 10.80 -3.47 -10.45
C THR A 138 11.80 -3.31 -9.30
N PRO A 139 13.12 -3.32 -9.59
CA PRO A 139 14.13 -2.98 -8.59
C PRO A 139 13.91 -1.60 -7.94
N LYS A 140 13.32 -0.65 -8.69
CA LYS A 140 12.95 0.68 -8.19
C LYS A 140 11.92 0.60 -7.06
N ALA A 141 10.94 -0.30 -7.15
CA ALA A 141 9.96 -0.53 -6.10
C ALA A 141 10.64 -1.02 -4.81
N ALA A 142 11.56 -1.99 -4.92
CA ALA A 142 12.34 -2.49 -3.79
C ALA A 142 13.22 -1.40 -3.17
N LEU A 143 13.91 -0.62 -3.99
CA LEU A 143 14.74 0.50 -3.53
C LEU A 143 13.90 1.59 -2.85
N THR A 144 12.67 1.82 -3.29
CA THR A 144 11.74 2.77 -2.66
C THR A 144 11.38 2.31 -1.25
N LEU A 145 11.07 1.02 -1.04
CA LEU A 145 10.81 0.48 0.31
C LEU A 145 12.00 0.64 1.25
N LEU A 146 13.22 0.50 0.73
CA LEU A 146 14.44 0.57 1.53
C LEU A 146 14.82 2.02 1.91
N ASN A 147 14.50 3.00 1.06
CA ASN A 147 15.06 4.37 1.18
C ASN A 147 14.03 5.47 1.45
N ASP A 148 12.74 5.30 1.13
CA ASP A 148 11.76 6.35 1.39
C ASP A 148 11.60 6.56 2.91
N PRO A 149 11.70 7.80 3.41
CA PRO A 149 11.55 8.08 4.83
C PRO A 149 10.24 7.54 5.43
N SER A 150 9.15 7.53 4.65
CA SER A 150 7.86 7.00 5.10
C SER A 150 7.94 5.52 5.48
N TYR A 151 8.65 4.71 4.68
CA TYR A 151 8.80 3.27 4.94
C TYR A 151 9.84 3.00 6.01
N VAL A 152 10.93 3.79 6.05
CA VAL A 152 11.97 3.69 7.10
C VAL A 152 11.39 4.02 8.48
N GLU A 153 10.57 5.07 8.59
CA GLU A 153 9.86 5.40 9.82
C GLU A 153 8.88 4.31 10.21
N ALA A 154 8.05 3.83 9.27
CA ALA A 154 7.13 2.74 9.53
C ALA A 154 7.85 1.47 10.03
N ALA A 155 8.97 1.10 9.42
CA ALA A 155 9.78 -0.03 9.86
C ALA A 155 10.33 0.16 11.29
N ARG A 156 10.80 1.37 11.62
CA ARG A 156 11.27 1.72 12.97
C ARG A 156 10.16 1.60 14.01
N TYR A 157 9.00 2.20 13.76
CA TYR A 157 7.87 2.15 14.69
C TYR A 157 7.31 0.73 14.84
N PHE A 158 7.29 -0.04 13.76
CA PHE A 158 6.93 -1.46 13.82
C PHE A 158 7.88 -2.26 14.73
N ALA A 159 9.20 -2.02 14.62
CA ALA A 159 10.19 -2.67 15.48
C ALA A 159 10.01 -2.29 16.96
N ILE A 160 9.84 -1.00 17.26
CA ILE A 160 9.59 -0.51 18.63
C ILE A 160 8.37 -1.21 19.22
N ARG A 161 7.25 -1.20 18.49
CA ARG A 161 6.00 -1.81 18.92
C ARG A 161 6.13 -3.32 19.15
N SER A 162 6.88 -4.01 18.30
CA SER A 162 7.12 -5.45 18.46
C SER A 162 7.90 -5.74 19.73
N LEU A 163 8.93 -4.95 20.02
CA LEU A 163 9.74 -5.09 21.24
C LEU A 163 8.95 -4.76 22.52
N GLU A 164 8.05 -3.78 22.46
CA GLU A 164 7.13 -3.43 23.57
C GLU A 164 6.13 -4.56 23.84
N GLN A 165 5.59 -5.20 22.79
CA GLN A 165 4.66 -6.32 22.93
C GLN A 165 5.30 -7.56 23.55
N ASP A 166 6.57 -7.83 23.21
CA ASP A 166 7.34 -8.95 23.77
C ASP A 166 7.90 -8.66 25.18
N GLY A 167 7.70 -7.45 25.73
CA GLY A 167 8.19 -7.05 27.06
C GLY A 167 9.71 -6.91 27.14
N SER A 168 10.39 -6.81 25.99
CA SER A 168 11.85 -6.80 25.89
C SER A 168 12.50 -5.41 26.04
N LEU A 169 11.69 -4.35 26.03
CA LEU A 169 12.17 -2.99 26.32
C LEU A 169 12.00 -2.70 27.82
N PRO A 170 13.08 -2.36 28.56
CA PRO A 170 12.91 -1.70 29.85
C PRO A 170 12.17 -0.39 29.58
N SER A 171 11.11 -0.14 30.34
CA SER A 171 10.27 1.06 30.22
C SER A 171 11.12 2.32 30.08
N ALA A 172 11.24 2.83 28.86
CA ALA A 172 11.79 4.16 28.64
C ALA A 172 10.74 5.12 29.19
N ASN A 173 11.08 5.78 30.29
CA ASN A 173 10.24 6.77 30.95
C ASN A 173 9.65 7.74 29.92
N ARG A 174 8.32 7.88 29.97
CA ARG A 174 7.55 8.93 29.31
C ARG A 174 8.06 10.32 29.70
#